data_AF-C8NAZ2-F1
#
_entry.id   AF-C8NAZ2-F1
#
_cell.length_a   1.000
_cell.length_b   1.000
_cell.length_c   1.000
_cell.angle_alpha   90.00
_cell.angle_beta   90.00
_cell.angle_gamma   90.00
#
_symmetry.space_group_name_H-M   'P 1'
#
loop_
_entity.id
_entity.type
_entity.pdbx_description
1 polymer ?
#
loop_
_entity_poly.entity_id
_entity_poly.type
_entity_poly.pdbx_seq_one_letter_code
_entity_poly.pdbx_strand_id
1 'polypeptide(L)'
;MNRADAEKQLWADYRRALRERDYDPLTPYHADLYPLANKLNAMLTDIQNRMTCALQIAQGIQGEEPRVEAVRNEGKWQDSVVELALTFGNNIRAVMNIGVSGIHSLFYYDSTLVTAKTSRYADITAGDSISIIAHGHLDWLRGENHALQQYLAERRAAQADLP
;
A
#
# COMPACT_ATOMS: atom_id res chain seq x y z
N MET A 1 -11.22 -9.51 32.95
CA MET A 1 -11.12 -8.38 32.00
C MET A 1 -12.45 -8.25 31.26
N ASN A 2 -13.03 -7.05 31.16
CA ASN A 2 -14.26 -6.85 30.39
C ASN A 2 -14.00 -6.91 28.87
N ARG A 3 -15.04 -7.00 28.05
CA ARG A 3 -14.94 -7.13 26.60
C ARG A 3 -14.20 -5.95 25.94
N ALA A 4 -14.52 -4.71 26.33
CA ALA A 4 -13.95 -3.52 25.72
C ALA A 4 -12.44 -3.40 25.99
N ASP A 5 -12.00 -3.76 27.19
CA ASP A 5 -10.59 -3.78 27.56
C ASP A 5 -9.85 -4.92 26.85
N ALA A 6 -10.50 -6.08 26.67
CA ALA A 6 -9.94 -7.18 25.89
C ALA A 6 -9.74 -6.83 24.41
N GLU A 7 -10.69 -6.09 23.81
CA GLU A 7 -10.56 -5.60 22.44
C GLU A 7 -9.41 -4.58 22.31
N LYS A 8 -9.28 -3.64 23.26
CA LYS A 8 -8.15 -2.69 23.30
C LYS A 8 -6.81 -3.41 23.43
N GLN A 9 -6.74 -4.44 24.27
CA GLN A 9 -5.53 -5.25 24.44
C GLN A 9 -5.16 -5.94 23.13
N LEU A 10 -6.13 -6.52 22.43
CA LEU A 10 -5.89 -7.18 21.15
C LEU A 10 -5.31 -6.22 20.09
N TRP A 11 -5.83 -4.98 20.01
CA TRP A 11 -5.24 -3.94 19.17
C TRP A 11 -3.84 -3.52 19.61
N ALA A 12 -3.59 -3.47 20.92
CA ALA A 12 -2.27 -3.14 21.47
C ALA A 12 -1.24 -4.23 21.11
N ASP A 13 -1.64 -5.50 21.21
CA ASP A 13 -0.81 -6.65 20.86
C ASP A 13 -0.53 -6.71 19.36
N TYR A 14 -1.52 -6.42 18.51
CA TYR A 14 -1.30 -6.25 17.07
C TYR A 14 -0.26 -5.16 16.77
N ARG A 15 -0.39 -3.98 17.40
CA ARG A 15 0.58 -2.89 17.21
C ARG A 15 1.96 -3.25 17.75
N ARG A 16 2.03 -4.07 18.81
CA ARG A 16 3.28 -4.60 19.36
C ARG A 16 3.93 -5.55 18.36
N ALA A 17 3.18 -6.49 17.82
CA ALA A 17 3.62 -7.42 16.78
C ALA A 17 4.24 -6.68 15.57
N LEU A 18 3.59 -5.61 15.09
CA LEU A 18 4.14 -4.77 14.02
C LEU A 18 5.48 -4.11 14.37
N ARG A 19 5.63 -3.60 15.60
CA ARG A 19 6.86 -2.90 16.04
C ARG A 19 8.01 -3.86 16.28
N GLU A 20 7.72 -4.98 16.91
CA GLU A 20 8.71 -5.99 17.34
C GLU A 20 9.01 -6.99 16.22
N ARG A 21 8.19 -7.00 15.16
CA ARG A 21 8.22 -8.01 14.08
C ARG A 21 8.02 -9.43 14.60
N ASP A 22 7.29 -9.52 15.71
CA ASP A 22 6.92 -10.74 16.41
C ASP A 22 5.48 -11.09 16.03
N TYR A 23 5.32 -11.99 15.07
CA TYR A 23 4.03 -12.28 14.41
C TYR A 23 3.32 -13.49 15.02
N ASP A 24 3.53 -13.72 16.31
CA ASP A 24 2.82 -14.77 17.04
C ASP A 24 1.29 -14.59 16.97
N PRO A 25 0.51 -15.66 16.79
CA PRO A 25 -0.93 -15.56 16.65
C PRO A 25 -1.60 -14.89 17.86
N LEU A 26 -2.31 -13.81 17.58
CA LEU A 26 -3.11 -13.11 18.57
C LEU A 26 -4.31 -13.98 18.98
N THR A 27 -4.43 -14.25 20.28
CA THR A 27 -5.52 -15.05 20.85
C THR A 27 -6.37 -14.16 21.77
N PRO A 28 -7.68 -14.00 21.50
CA PRO A 28 -8.54 -13.14 22.30
C PRO A 28 -8.97 -13.80 23.61
N TYR A 29 -9.23 -12.98 24.63
CA TYR A 29 -9.76 -13.45 25.92
C TYR A 29 -11.26 -13.75 25.91
N HIS A 30 -12.02 -13.16 24.96
CA HIS A 30 -13.45 -13.39 24.78
C HIS A 30 -13.73 -13.98 23.40
N ALA A 31 -14.63 -14.96 23.34
CA ALA A 31 -14.91 -15.70 22.11
C ALA A 31 -15.52 -14.83 21.00
N ASP A 32 -16.28 -13.80 21.35
CA ASP A 32 -16.87 -12.88 20.38
C ASP A 32 -15.82 -11.97 19.69
N LEU A 33 -14.59 -11.94 20.19
CA LEU A 33 -13.46 -11.24 19.56
C LEU A 33 -12.64 -12.12 18.60
N TYR A 34 -12.93 -13.41 18.47
CA TYR A 34 -12.27 -14.29 17.48
C TYR A 34 -12.33 -13.73 16.04
N PRO A 35 -13.46 -13.19 15.56
CA PRO A 35 -13.50 -12.60 14.22
C PRO A 35 -12.50 -11.45 14.04
N LEU A 36 -12.33 -10.60 15.05
CA LEU A 36 -11.35 -9.51 15.02
C LEU A 36 -9.92 -10.07 15.05
N ALA A 37 -9.63 -10.99 15.98
CA ALA A 37 -8.31 -11.61 16.09
C ALA A 37 -7.89 -12.30 14.77
N ASN A 38 -8.80 -13.02 14.13
CA ASN A 38 -8.54 -13.66 12.84
C ASN A 38 -8.19 -12.66 11.74
N LYS A 39 -8.87 -11.51 11.68
CA LYS A 39 -8.58 -10.43 10.72
C LYS A 39 -7.19 -9.82 10.97
N LEU A 40 -6.86 -9.54 12.23
CA LEU A 40 -5.55 -9.02 12.60
C LEU A 40 -4.43 -10.02 12.31
N ASN A 41 -4.63 -11.30 12.63
CA ASN A 41 -3.68 -12.37 12.32
C ASN A 41 -3.50 -12.57 10.80
N ALA A 42 -4.57 -12.46 10.01
CA ALA A 42 -4.48 -12.49 8.55
C ALA A 42 -3.64 -11.33 8.03
N MET A 43 -3.82 -10.12 8.58
CA MET A 43 -2.99 -8.97 8.23
C MET A 43 -1.51 -9.18 8.58
N LEU A 44 -1.19 -9.71 9.77
CA LEU A 44 0.19 -10.05 10.14
C LEU A 44 0.79 -11.11 9.19
N THR A 45 0.00 -12.11 8.81
CA THR A 45 0.39 -13.14 7.84
C THR A 45 0.66 -12.55 6.46
N ASP A 46 -0.17 -11.62 5.98
CA ASP A 46 0.03 -10.92 4.72
C ASP A 46 1.32 -10.08 4.74
N ILE A 47 1.63 -9.42 5.87
CA ILE A 47 2.88 -8.64 6.03
C ILE A 47 4.11 -9.53 5.91
N GLN A 48 4.08 -10.71 6.53
CA GLN A 48 5.15 -11.70 6.39
C GLN A 48 5.25 -12.20 4.94
N ASN A 49 4.12 -12.40 4.27
CA ASN A 49 4.01 -12.90 2.89
C ASN A 49 3.89 -11.78 1.84
N ARG A 50 4.36 -10.58 2.14
CA ARG A 50 4.17 -9.36 1.31
C ARG A 50 4.62 -9.50 -0.15
N MET A 51 5.61 -10.36 -0.45
CA MET A 51 5.99 -10.67 -1.83
C MET A 51 4.86 -11.36 -2.59
N THR A 52 4.24 -12.36 -1.96
CA THR A 52 3.06 -13.04 -2.52
C THR A 52 1.92 -12.05 -2.73
N CYS A 53 1.64 -11.17 -1.76
CA CYS A 53 0.64 -10.12 -1.90
C CYS A 53 0.97 -9.19 -3.07
N ALA A 54 2.23 -8.74 -3.20
CA ALA A 54 2.67 -7.86 -4.28
C ALA A 54 2.50 -8.50 -5.66
N LEU A 55 2.84 -9.79 -5.79
CA LEU A 55 2.64 -10.54 -7.04
C LEU A 55 1.16 -10.70 -7.39
N GLN A 56 0.30 -10.96 -6.40
CA GLN A 56 -1.15 -11.02 -6.61
C GLN A 56 -1.73 -9.67 -7.03
N ILE A 57 -1.28 -8.58 -6.39
CA ILE A 57 -1.65 -7.22 -6.79
C ILE A 57 -1.19 -6.95 -8.22
N ALA A 58 0.06 -7.26 -8.56
CA ALA A 58 0.62 -7.09 -9.90
C ALA A 58 -0.19 -7.84 -10.97
N GLN A 59 -0.58 -9.09 -10.69
CA GLN A 59 -1.42 -9.91 -11.57
C GLN A 59 -2.83 -9.34 -11.72
N GLY A 60 -3.35 -8.68 -10.68
CA GLY A 60 -4.65 -8.02 -10.68
C GLY A 60 -4.71 -6.69 -11.45
N ILE A 61 -3.55 -6.10 -11.77
CA ILE A 61 -3.48 -4.90 -12.61
C ILE A 61 -3.73 -5.32 -14.06
N GLN A 62 -4.99 -5.24 -14.47
CA GLN A 62 -5.44 -5.51 -15.83
C GLN A 62 -5.45 -4.21 -16.66
N GLY A 63 -5.07 -4.30 -17.94
CA GLY A 63 -5.05 -3.18 -18.87
C GLY A 63 -3.67 -2.56 -19.08
N GLU A 64 -3.62 -1.48 -19.86
CA GLU A 64 -2.36 -0.83 -20.24
C GLU A 64 -1.87 0.19 -19.19
N GLU A 65 -2.71 0.55 -18.21
CA GLU A 65 -2.44 1.69 -17.32
C GLU A 65 -2.76 1.43 -15.82
N PRO A 66 -1.76 1.45 -14.93
CA PRO A 66 -0.32 1.42 -15.25
C PRO A 66 0.14 0.03 -15.73
N ARG A 67 1.21 -0.01 -16.53
CA ARG A 67 1.93 -1.25 -16.80
C ARG A 67 2.86 -1.57 -15.63
N VAL A 68 2.88 -2.83 -15.20
CA VAL A 68 3.83 -3.33 -14.20
C VAL A 68 5.17 -3.59 -14.88
N GLU A 69 6.21 -2.88 -14.44
CA GLU A 69 7.58 -3.06 -14.94
C GLU A 69 8.33 -4.15 -14.19
N ALA A 70 8.16 -4.19 -12.86
CA ALA A 70 8.86 -5.15 -12.01
C ALA A 70 8.15 -5.33 -10.67
N VAL A 71 8.35 -6.52 -10.10
CA VAL A 71 8.08 -6.82 -8.69
C VAL A 71 9.37 -7.37 -8.09
N ARG A 72 9.92 -6.73 -7.05
CA ARG A 72 11.22 -7.14 -6.49
C ARG A 72 11.36 -6.82 -5.01
N ASN A 73 12.19 -7.59 -4.32
CA ASN A 73 12.68 -7.19 -3.00
C ASN A 73 13.67 -6.03 -3.18
N GLU A 74 13.42 -4.91 -2.52
CA GLU A 74 14.34 -3.77 -2.59
C GLU A 74 15.45 -3.93 -1.56
N GLY A 75 16.61 -4.41 -2.01
CA GLY A 75 17.74 -4.74 -1.16
C GLY A 75 18.31 -3.55 -0.36
N LYS A 76 18.08 -2.31 -0.83
CA LYS A 76 18.46 -1.09 -0.10
C LYS A 76 17.76 -0.97 1.27
N TRP A 77 16.63 -1.64 1.43
CA TRP A 77 15.85 -1.65 2.67
C TRP A 77 15.98 -2.96 3.44
N GLN A 78 17.12 -3.68 3.37
CA GLN A 78 17.36 -4.92 4.13
C GLN A 78 16.18 -5.92 4.07
N ASP A 79 15.71 -6.25 2.87
CA ASP A 79 14.56 -7.15 2.62
C ASP A 79 13.23 -6.73 3.28
N SER A 80 13.11 -5.51 3.81
CA SER A 80 11.92 -5.06 4.54
C SER A 80 10.80 -4.54 3.64
N VAL A 81 11.04 -4.38 2.35
CA VAL A 81 10.10 -3.80 1.39
C VAL A 81 10.09 -4.57 0.08
N VAL A 82 8.89 -4.83 -0.43
CA VAL A 82 8.67 -5.30 -1.80
C VAL A 82 8.24 -4.11 -2.64
N GLU A 83 9.02 -3.84 -3.69
CA GLU A 83 8.77 -2.78 -4.66
C GLU A 83 7.93 -3.32 -5.82
N LEU A 84 6.86 -2.59 -6.14
CA LEU A 84 6.09 -2.71 -7.36
C LEU A 84 6.36 -1.47 -8.23
N ALA A 85 7.15 -1.64 -9.29
CA ALA A 85 7.49 -0.59 -10.22
C ALA A 85 6.44 -0.49 -11.34
N LEU A 86 5.93 0.71 -11.56
CA LEU A 86 4.80 1.00 -12.44
C LEU A 86 5.17 2.11 -13.44
N THR A 87 4.66 2.00 -14.67
CA THR A 87 4.77 3.06 -15.69
C THR A 87 3.40 3.43 -16.24
N PHE A 88 3.17 4.73 -16.41
CA PHE A 88 1.97 5.27 -17.06
C PHE A 88 2.28 5.79 -18.47
N GLY A 89 3.52 5.61 -18.96
CA GLY A 89 3.98 6.19 -20.23
C GLY A 89 4.34 7.68 -20.10
N ASN A 90 4.79 8.31 -21.19
CA ASN A 90 5.07 9.76 -21.26
C ASN A 90 5.96 10.29 -20.11
N ASN A 91 7.01 9.55 -19.75
CA ASN A 91 7.92 9.83 -18.63
C ASN A 91 7.27 9.86 -17.23
N ILE A 92 6.06 9.32 -17.10
CA ILE A 92 5.36 9.18 -15.83
C ILE A 92 5.61 7.78 -15.29
N ARG A 93 6.09 7.72 -14.05
CA ARG A 93 6.41 6.47 -13.35
C ARG A 93 5.86 6.52 -11.95
N ALA A 94 5.56 5.35 -11.40
CA ALA A 94 5.21 5.22 -10.01
C ALA A 94 5.91 4.02 -9.38
N VAL A 95 6.01 4.07 -8.07
CA VAL A 95 6.50 2.96 -7.25
C VAL A 95 5.50 2.75 -6.13
N MET A 96 5.10 1.51 -5.88
CA MET A 96 4.37 1.12 -4.69
C MET A 96 5.23 0.15 -3.87
N ASN A 97 5.59 0.59 -2.67
CA ASN A 97 6.42 -0.14 -1.72
C ASN A 97 5.54 -0.75 -0.64
N ILE A 98 5.49 -2.08 -0.59
CA ILE A 98 4.79 -2.85 0.44
C ILE A 98 5.80 -3.27 1.49
N GLY A 99 5.83 -2.56 2.61
CA GLY A 99 6.79 -2.76 3.70
C GLY A 99 6.21 -3.51 4.90
N VAL A 100 7.00 -3.61 5.97
CA VAL A 100 6.56 -4.23 7.24
C VAL A 100 5.68 -3.33 8.10
N SER A 101 5.70 -2.01 7.85
CA SER A 101 4.97 -1.02 8.67
C SER A 101 3.88 -0.27 7.92
N GLY A 102 3.76 -0.49 6.61
CA GLY A 102 2.82 0.22 5.77
C GLY A 102 3.10 0.07 4.28
N ILE A 103 2.22 0.69 3.49
CA ILE A 103 2.41 0.86 2.04
C ILE A 103 2.79 2.32 1.78
N HIS A 104 3.81 2.52 0.97
CA HIS A 104 4.27 3.82 0.52
C HIS A 104 4.28 3.88 -1.00
N SER A 105 3.60 4.87 -1.59
CA SER A 105 3.56 5.06 -3.02
C SER A 105 4.16 6.39 -3.42
N LEU A 106 4.95 6.38 -4.49
CA LEU A 106 5.69 7.52 -5.02
C LEU A 106 5.27 7.71 -6.47
N PHE A 107 4.97 8.95 -6.86
CA PHE A 107 4.56 9.31 -8.22
C PHE A 107 5.54 10.32 -8.82
N TYR A 108 6.08 10.01 -10.00
CA TYR A 108 7.15 10.73 -10.65
C TYR A 108 6.74 11.21 -12.04
N TYR A 109 7.26 12.38 -12.42
CA TYR A 109 7.22 12.92 -13.78
C TYR A 109 8.61 13.45 -14.15
N ASP A 110 9.15 13.03 -15.30
CA ASP A 110 10.51 13.41 -15.75
C ASP A 110 11.58 13.19 -14.67
N SER A 111 11.50 12.04 -13.98
CA SER A 111 12.38 11.65 -12.86
C SER A 111 12.30 12.53 -11.60
N THR A 112 11.38 13.49 -11.57
CA THR A 112 11.12 14.32 -10.38
C THR A 112 9.96 13.72 -9.59
N LEU A 113 10.14 13.57 -8.27
CA LEU A 113 9.06 13.18 -7.37
C LEU A 113 8.03 14.32 -7.33
N VAL A 114 6.81 14.03 -7.77
CA VAL A 114 5.70 15.00 -7.77
C VAL A 114 4.94 14.90 -6.45
N THR A 115 4.58 13.69 -6.05
CA THR A 115 3.78 13.46 -4.85
C THR A 115 3.99 12.04 -4.30
N ALA A 116 3.61 11.84 -3.04
CA ALA A 116 3.73 10.58 -2.35
C ALA A 116 2.55 10.33 -1.41
N LYS A 117 2.21 9.06 -1.21
CA LYS A 117 1.14 8.62 -0.31
C LYS A 117 1.66 7.53 0.62
N THR A 118 1.26 7.61 1.89
CA THR A 118 1.64 6.60 2.90
C THR A 118 0.42 6.15 3.68
N SER A 119 0.27 4.84 3.85
CA SER A 119 -0.71 4.24 4.76
C SER A 119 0.03 3.34 5.75
N ARG A 120 -0.15 3.56 7.05
CA ARG A 120 0.52 2.79 8.10
C ARG A 120 -0.38 1.66 8.58
N TYR A 121 0.19 0.48 8.80
CA TYR A 121 -0.56 -0.65 9.32
C TYR A 121 -1.02 -0.45 10.78
N ALA A 122 -0.38 0.43 11.54
CA ALA A 122 -0.80 0.75 12.91
C ALA A 122 -2.12 1.53 12.99
N ASP A 123 -2.53 2.16 11.89
CA ASP A 123 -3.69 3.06 11.79
C ASP A 123 -4.89 2.41 11.09
N ILE A 124 -4.82 1.09 10.82
CA ILE A 124 -5.86 0.36 10.11
C ILE A 124 -7.11 0.13 10.97
N THR A 125 -8.19 -0.17 10.27
CA THR A 125 -9.44 -0.71 10.81
C THR A 125 -9.49 -2.22 10.64
N ALA A 126 -10.42 -2.88 11.34
CA ALA A 126 -10.61 -4.33 11.22
C ALA A 126 -11.04 -4.80 9.82
N GLY A 127 -11.46 -3.89 8.93
CA GLY A 127 -11.85 -4.21 7.56
C GLY A 127 -10.68 -4.23 6.57
N ASP A 128 -9.51 -3.73 6.97
CA ASP A 128 -8.40 -3.53 6.06
C ASP A 128 -7.58 -4.80 5.85
N SER A 129 -6.98 -4.88 4.66
CA SER A 129 -5.98 -5.89 4.28
C SER A 129 -4.91 -5.21 3.43
N ILE A 130 -3.74 -5.84 3.25
CA ILE A 130 -2.71 -5.33 2.34
C ILE A 130 -3.29 -5.11 0.94
N SER A 131 -4.13 -6.05 0.46
CA SER A 131 -4.77 -5.94 -0.84
C SER A 131 -5.67 -4.70 -0.93
N ILE A 132 -6.57 -4.47 0.04
CA ILE A 132 -7.47 -3.31 0.03
C ILE A 132 -6.66 -2.00 0.04
N ILE A 133 -5.65 -1.90 0.90
CA ILE A 133 -4.81 -0.71 1.01
C ILE A 133 -4.04 -0.49 -0.31
N ALA A 134 -3.47 -1.54 -0.90
CA ALA A 134 -2.74 -1.45 -2.15
C ALA A 134 -3.63 -1.01 -3.33
N HIS A 135 -4.85 -1.52 -3.43
CA HIS A 135 -5.80 -1.06 -4.44
C HIS A 135 -6.16 0.42 -4.25
N GLY A 136 -6.38 0.88 -3.01
CA GLY A 136 -6.58 2.30 -2.73
C GLY A 136 -5.37 3.19 -3.07
N HIS A 137 -4.15 2.65 -2.97
CA HIS A 137 -2.94 3.32 -3.46
C HIS A 137 -2.86 3.33 -5.00
N LEU A 138 -3.25 2.24 -5.66
CA LEU A 138 -3.29 2.16 -7.12
C LEU A 138 -4.30 3.13 -7.73
N ASP A 139 -5.51 3.21 -7.16
CA ASP A 139 -6.53 4.15 -7.61
C ASP A 139 -6.11 5.60 -7.39
N TRP A 140 -5.42 5.87 -6.27
CA TRP A 140 -4.79 7.17 -6.05
C TRP A 140 -3.74 7.49 -7.12
N LEU A 141 -2.82 6.56 -7.43
CA LEU A 141 -1.81 6.75 -8.49
C LEU A 141 -2.42 7.02 -9.87
N ARG A 142 -3.52 6.32 -10.21
CA ARG A 142 -4.29 6.58 -11.44
C ARG A 142 -4.88 7.99 -11.44
N GLY A 143 -5.45 8.42 -10.31
CA GLY A 143 -5.94 9.78 -10.14
C GLY A 143 -4.86 10.84 -10.35
N GLU A 144 -3.66 10.66 -9.77
CA GLU A 144 -2.52 11.56 -9.97
C GLU A 144 -2.07 11.61 -11.43
N ASN A 145 -2.06 10.45 -12.12
CA ASN A 145 -1.76 10.42 -13.56
C ASN A 145 -2.78 11.22 -14.38
N HIS A 146 -4.07 11.00 -14.14
CA HIS A 146 -5.13 11.73 -14.86
C HIS A 146 -5.03 13.25 -14.60
N ALA A 147 -4.81 13.66 -13.35
CA ALA A 147 -4.65 15.08 -13.01
C ALA A 147 -3.43 15.71 -13.69
N LEU A 148 -2.29 15.01 -13.71
CA LEU A 148 -1.08 15.50 -14.38
C LEU A 148 -1.29 15.59 -15.91
N GLN A 149 -1.90 14.58 -16.53
CA GLN A 149 -2.19 14.61 -17.96
C GLN A 149 -3.09 15.79 -18.33
N GLN A 150 -4.13 16.05 -17.53
CA GLN A 150 -5.00 17.21 -17.71
C GLN A 150 -4.22 18.53 -17.62
N TYR A 151 -3.40 18.69 -16.57
CA TYR A 151 -2.56 19.88 -16.41
C TYR A 151 -1.62 20.11 -17.60
N LEU A 152 -0.97 19.05 -18.09
CA LEU A 152 -0.09 19.13 -19.25
C LEU A 152 -0.85 19.48 -20.54
N ALA A 153 -2.06 18.96 -20.72
CA ALA A 153 -2.92 19.28 -21.86
C ALA A 153 -3.36 20.75 -21.85
N GLU A 154 -3.83 21.26 -20.71
CA GLU A 154 -4.23 22.66 -20.52
C GLU A 154 -3.05 23.60 -20.78
N ARG A 155 -1.86 23.26 -20.29
CA ARG A 155 -0.65 24.05 -20.52
C ARG A 155 -0.24 24.09 -22.00
N ARG A 156 -0.35 22.98 -22.72
CA ARG A 156 -0.07 22.93 -24.16
C ARG A 156 -1.06 23.77 -24.96
N ALA A 157 -2.36 23.72 -24.60
CA ALA A 157 -3.38 24.55 -25.24
C ALA A 157 -3.09 26.05 -25.04
N ALA A 158 -2.81 26.47 -23.81
CA ALA A 158 -2.48 27.86 -23.51
C ALA A 158 -1.19 28.35 -24.21
N GLN A 159 -0.22 27.47 -24.45
CA GLN A 159 0.98 27.81 -25.21
C GLN A 159 0.74 27.91 -26.73
N ALA A 160 -0.18 27.10 -27.27
CA ALA A 160 -0.57 27.16 -28.67
C ALA A 160 -1.37 28.43 -29.00
N ASP A 161 -2.03 29.03 -28.01
CA ASP A 161 -2.79 30.28 -28.13
C ASP A 161 -1.91 31.56 -28.04
N LEU A 162 -0.59 31.43 -27.84
CA LEU A 162 0.35 32.56 -27.86
C LEU A 162 0.81 32.85 -29.31
N PRO A 163 0.77 34.12 -29.78
CA PRO A 163 1.13 34.50 -31.15
C PRO A 163 2.63 34.39 -31.46
#